data_AF-A0A1F5RIW9-F1
#
_entry.id   AF-A0A1F5RIW9-F1
#
_cell.length_a   1.000
_cell.length_b   1.000
_cell.length_c   1.000
_cell.angle_alpha   90.00
_cell.angle_beta   90.00
_cell.angle_gamma   90.00
#
_symmetry.space_group_name_H-M   'P 1'
#
loop_
_entity.id
_entity.type
_entity.pdbx_description
1 polymer ?
#
loop_
_entity_poly.entity_id
_entity_poly.type
_entity_poly.pdbx_seq_one_letter_code
_entity_poly.pdbx_strand_id
1 'polypeptide(L)'
;MFWGAAWAILVLAAGGGLLYRQAIRPPAATPPAVELDPGGDVVEEALRLAGIDSLAARGRWVDEVPGVDLAALPPARREVFLRFANARRCTCDCGYTLAGCRNFDASCETSAPSVAALYDSVRAGFIRIADGVRERPARGG
;
A
#
# COMPACT_ATOMS: atom_id res chain seq x y z
N MET A 1 -2.12 -42.36 -57.74
CA MET A 1 -1.50 -41.08 -58.14
C MET A 1 -2.41 -39.87 -57.86
N PHE A 2 -3.00 -39.73 -56.66
CA PHE A 2 -3.81 -38.52 -56.31
C PHE A 2 -3.60 -38.02 -54.86
N TRP A 3 -2.61 -38.52 -54.13
CA TRP A 3 -2.38 -38.15 -52.72
C TRP A 3 -1.55 -36.88 -52.51
N GLY A 4 -0.86 -36.38 -53.55
CA GLY A 4 -0.04 -35.16 -53.44
C GLY A 4 -0.85 -33.86 -53.36
N ALA A 5 -2.02 -33.80 -54.01
CA ALA A 5 -2.83 -32.59 -54.07
C ALA A 5 -3.52 -32.25 -52.73
N ALA A 6 -3.87 -33.26 -51.94
CA ALA A 6 -4.53 -33.06 -50.65
C ALA A 6 -3.61 -32.41 -49.60
N TRP A 7 -2.31 -32.76 -49.62
CA TRP A 7 -1.32 -32.15 -48.73
C TRP A 7 -1.01 -30.70 -49.06
N ALA A 8 -0.97 -30.35 -50.36
CA ALA A 8 -0.74 -28.98 -50.80
C ALA A 8 -1.86 -28.02 -50.34
N ILE A 9 -3.12 -28.48 -50.36
CA ILE A 9 -4.28 -27.68 -49.94
C ILE A 9 -4.28 -27.46 -48.42
N LEU A 10 -3.93 -28.49 -47.62
CA LEU A 10 -3.85 -28.36 -46.15
C LEU A 10 -2.76 -27.38 -45.70
N VAL A 11 -1.60 -27.37 -46.36
CA VAL A 11 -0.50 -26.45 -46.04
C VAL A 11 -0.88 -25.00 -46.39
N LEU A 12 -1.56 -24.77 -47.51
CA LEU A 12 -2.05 -23.44 -47.88
C LEU A 12 -3.15 -22.93 -46.94
N ALA A 13 -4.05 -23.79 -46.47
CA ALA A 13 -5.08 -23.41 -45.49
C ALA A 13 -4.48 -23.06 -44.12
N ALA A 14 -3.49 -23.82 -43.64
CA ALA A 14 -2.80 -23.53 -42.38
C ALA A 14 -1.93 -22.27 -42.46
N GLY A 15 -1.20 -22.07 -43.56
CA GLY A 15 -0.40 -20.86 -43.78
C GLY A 15 -1.26 -19.60 -43.97
N GLY A 16 -2.35 -19.70 -44.73
CA GLY A 16 -3.29 -18.59 -44.96
C GLY A 16 -4.00 -18.13 -43.69
N GLY A 17 -4.40 -19.06 -42.81
CA GLY A 17 -5.02 -18.73 -41.52
C GLY A 17 -4.09 -17.97 -40.56
N LEU A 18 -2.77 -18.27 -40.60
CA LEU A 18 -1.78 -17.58 -39.76
C LEU A 18 -1.53 -16.15 -40.23
N LEU A 19 -1.44 -15.93 -41.55
CA LEU A 19 -1.27 -14.60 -42.15
C LEU A 19 -2.52 -13.74 -41.95
N TYR A 20 -3.71 -14.33 -42.10
CA TYR A 20 -4.99 -13.64 -41.85
C TYR A 20 -5.10 -13.14 -40.40
N ARG A 21 -4.67 -13.94 -39.42
CA ARG A 21 -4.72 -13.55 -37.99
C ARG A 21 -3.79 -12.38 -37.65
N GLN A 22 -2.67 -12.21 -38.37
CA GLN A 22 -1.77 -11.08 -38.17
C GLN A 22 -2.34 -9.78 -38.76
N ALA A 23 -3.02 -9.87 -39.91
CA ALA A 23 -3.60 -8.71 -40.58
C ALA A 23 -4.78 -8.06 -39.82
N ILE A 24 -5.48 -8.82 -38.99
CA ILE A 24 -6.67 -8.35 -38.22
C ILE A 24 -6.33 -8.18 -36.73
N ARG A 25 -5.06 -8.05 -36.35
CA ARG A 25 -4.76 -7.58 -34.99
C ARG A 25 -5.24 -6.13 -34.90
N PRO A 26 -6.23 -5.79 -34.05
CA PRO A 26 -6.50 -4.39 -33.77
C PRO A 26 -5.22 -3.75 -33.23
N PRO A 27 -4.92 -2.49 -33.59
CA PRO A 27 -3.80 -1.78 -32.99
C PRO A 27 -3.97 -1.85 -31.47
N ALA A 28 -2.88 -2.16 -30.76
CA ALA A 28 -2.90 -2.17 -29.30
C ALA A 28 -3.54 -0.87 -28.83
N ALA A 29 -4.59 -0.98 -28.02
CA ALA A 29 -5.22 0.18 -27.43
C ALA A 29 -4.11 1.03 -26.80
N THR A 30 -4.00 2.29 -27.21
CA THR A 30 -3.09 3.23 -26.59
C THR A 30 -3.39 3.19 -25.10
N PRO A 31 -2.40 2.94 -24.21
CA PRO A 31 -2.64 3.07 -22.78
C PRO A 31 -3.26 4.45 -22.54
N PRO A 32 -4.24 4.56 -21.62
CA PRO A 32 -4.84 5.86 -21.33
C PRO A 32 -3.71 6.82 -21.02
N ALA A 33 -3.74 8.00 -21.66
CA ALA A 33 -2.78 9.05 -21.38
C ALA A 33 -2.76 9.25 -19.87
N VAL A 34 -1.61 8.96 -19.25
CA VAL A 34 -1.41 9.27 -17.85
C VAL A 34 -1.48 10.79 -17.77
N GLU A 35 -2.61 11.31 -17.29
CA GLU A 35 -2.72 12.69 -16.87
C GLU A 35 -1.70 12.87 -15.74
N LEU A 36 -0.56 13.45 -16.10
CA LEU A 36 0.39 13.98 -15.14
C LEU A 36 -0.35 15.05 -14.35
N ASP A 37 -0.67 14.77 -13.09
CA ASP A 37 -1.11 15.78 -12.14
C ASP A 37 -0.03 16.87 -12.10
N PRO A 38 -0.30 18.09 -12.59
CA PRO A 38 0.71 19.14 -12.70
C PRO A 38 1.16 19.67 -11.33
N GLY A 39 0.66 19.11 -10.22
CA GLY A 39 1.13 19.35 -8.85
C GLY A 39 1.98 18.24 -8.23
N GLY A 40 2.20 17.11 -8.90
CA GLY A 40 2.96 15.98 -8.34
C GLY A 40 4.47 16.18 -8.47
N ASP A 41 5.22 16.06 -7.37
CA ASP A 41 6.68 16.05 -7.39
C ASP A 41 7.18 14.88 -8.25
N VAL A 42 7.85 15.20 -9.37
CA VAL A 42 8.43 14.21 -10.30
C VAL A 42 9.41 13.26 -9.61
N VAL A 43 10.03 13.69 -8.50
CA VAL A 43 10.90 12.86 -7.66
C VAL A 43 10.10 11.80 -6.91
N GLU A 44 8.92 12.17 -6.40
CA GLU A 44 8.06 11.27 -5.64
C GLU A 44 7.45 10.18 -6.54
N GLU A 45 7.03 10.57 -7.74
CA GLU A 45 6.55 9.63 -8.77
C GLU A 45 7.67 8.69 -9.26
N ALA A 46 8.88 9.22 -9.49
CA ALA A 46 10.04 8.41 -9.86
C ALA A 46 10.43 7.41 -8.76
N LEU A 47 10.38 7.80 -7.48
CA LEU A 47 10.63 6.91 -6.35
C LEU A 47 9.59 5.79 -6.26
N ARG A 48 8.31 6.13 -6.46
CA ARG A 48 7.21 5.17 -6.50
C ARG A 48 7.41 4.13 -7.61
N LEU A 49 7.76 4.58 -8.82
CA LEU A 49 8.05 3.71 -9.96
C LEU A 49 9.31 2.85 -9.75
N ALA A 50 10.29 3.37 -9.01
CA ALA A 50 11.49 2.63 -8.60
C ALA A 50 11.25 1.64 -7.44
N GLY A 51 10.02 1.57 -6.90
CA GLY A 51 9.69 0.71 -5.76
C GLY A 51 10.26 1.20 -4.42
N ILE A 52 10.73 2.44 -4.36
CA ILE A 52 11.23 3.10 -3.14
C ILE A 52 10.08 3.94 -2.58
N ASP A 53 9.02 3.28 -2.13
CA ASP A 53 7.87 3.96 -1.55
C ASP A 53 8.13 4.34 -0.09
N SER A 54 8.84 5.46 0.07
CA SER A 54 9.20 6.02 1.38
C SER A 54 7.96 6.43 2.19
N LEU A 55 6.88 6.84 1.52
CA LEU A 55 5.63 7.19 2.17
C LEU A 55 4.91 5.95 2.72
N ALA A 56 4.82 4.88 1.93
CA ALA A 56 4.28 3.61 2.39
C ALA A 56 5.12 3.03 3.53
N ALA A 57 6.45 3.15 3.46
CA ALA A 57 7.34 2.72 4.54
C ALA A 57 7.08 3.48 5.84
N ARG A 58 6.93 4.82 5.77
CA ARG A 58 6.61 5.68 6.93
C ARG A 58 5.19 5.51 7.45
N GLY A 59 4.28 5.08 6.57
CA GLY A 59 2.89 4.78 6.88
C GLY A 59 2.62 3.30 7.21
N ARG A 60 3.64 2.44 7.32
CA ARG A 60 3.43 1.02 7.59
C ARG A 60 2.77 0.84 8.96
N TRP A 61 1.87 -0.14 9.07
CA TRP A 61 1.22 -0.45 10.34
C TRP A 61 2.24 -1.05 11.31
N VAL A 62 2.16 -0.64 12.57
CA VAL A 62 3.03 -1.07 13.67
C VAL A 62 2.16 -1.56 14.83
N ASP A 63 2.39 -2.81 15.26
CA ASP A 63 1.64 -3.43 16.37
C ASP A 63 2.29 -3.19 17.75
N GLU A 64 3.57 -2.83 17.79
CA GLU A 64 4.33 -2.58 19.01
C GLU A 64 4.76 -1.12 19.10
N VAL A 65 4.37 -0.44 20.18
CA VAL A 65 4.66 0.97 20.38
C VAL A 65 5.54 1.15 21.62
N PRO A 66 6.86 1.34 21.48
CA PRO A 66 7.76 1.54 22.61
C PRO A 66 7.38 2.73 23.49
N GLY A 67 7.44 2.53 24.80
CA GLY A 67 7.11 3.54 25.82
C GLY A 67 5.71 3.43 26.42
N VAL A 68 4.89 2.45 26.00
CA VAL A 68 3.58 2.17 26.61
C VAL A 68 3.36 0.67 26.81
N ASP A 69 2.63 0.31 27.88
CA ASP A 69 2.31 -1.09 28.19
C ASP A 69 0.98 -1.50 27.54
N LEU A 70 1.06 -1.97 26.30
CA LEU A 70 -0.10 -2.47 25.57
C LEU A 70 -0.69 -3.74 26.21
N ALA A 71 0.09 -4.53 26.94
CA ALA A 71 -0.36 -5.74 27.59
C ALA A 71 -1.40 -5.43 28.69
N ALA A 72 -1.25 -4.30 29.37
CA ALA A 72 -2.21 -3.82 30.38
C ALA A 72 -3.56 -3.32 29.80
N LEU A 73 -3.67 -3.12 28.48
CA LEU A 73 -4.95 -2.77 27.85
C LEU A 73 -5.75 -4.01 27.46
N PRO A 74 -7.08 -4.04 27.72
CA PRO A 74 -7.99 -5.01 27.13
C PRO A 74 -7.89 -5.02 25.59
N PRO A 75 -8.10 -6.16 24.92
CA PRO A 75 -7.90 -6.28 23.47
C PRO A 75 -8.63 -5.22 22.63
N ALA A 76 -9.89 -4.92 22.96
CA ALA A 76 -10.67 -3.90 22.26
C ALA A 76 -10.07 -2.49 22.41
N ARG A 77 -9.57 -2.14 23.61
CA ARG A 77 -8.90 -0.85 23.85
C ARG A 77 -7.53 -0.79 23.18
N ARG A 78 -6.79 -1.90 23.20
CA ARG A 78 -5.53 -2.03 22.48
C ARG A 78 -5.71 -1.76 20.99
N GLU A 79 -6.77 -2.30 20.39
CA GLU A 79 -7.09 -2.05 18.98
C GLU A 79 -7.38 -0.57 18.71
N VAL A 80 -8.21 0.07 19.55
CA VAL A 80 -8.50 1.50 19.45
C VAL A 80 -7.20 2.32 19.52
N PHE A 81 -6.35 2.04 20.51
CA PHE A 81 -5.06 2.71 20.63
C PHE A 81 -4.21 2.54 19.37
N LEU A 82 -4.04 1.32 18.87
CA LEU A 82 -3.21 1.04 17.71
C LEU A 82 -3.73 1.73 16.45
N ARG A 83 -5.05 1.77 16.24
CA ARG A 83 -5.66 2.50 15.11
C ARG A 83 -5.31 3.98 15.14
N PHE A 84 -5.49 4.65 16.29
CA PHE A 84 -5.15 6.07 16.42
C PHE A 84 -3.64 6.31 16.28
N ALA A 85 -2.80 5.50 16.92
CA ALA A 85 -1.35 5.65 16.87
C ALA A 85 -0.78 5.42 15.45
N ASN A 86 -1.39 4.53 14.66
CA ASN A 86 -1.03 4.26 13.27
C ASN A 86 -1.73 5.15 12.23
N ALA A 87 -2.63 6.03 12.65
CA ALA A 87 -3.29 7.00 11.78
C ALA A 87 -2.70 8.41 11.92
N ARG A 88 -2.39 8.82 13.15
CA ARG A 88 -1.90 10.18 13.43
C ARG A 88 -0.41 10.31 13.11
N ARG A 89 -0.03 11.34 12.35
CA ARG A 89 1.38 11.69 12.08
C ARG A 89 2.04 12.30 13.32
N CYS A 90 3.32 11.98 13.54
CA CYS A 90 4.12 12.69 14.51
C CYS A 90 4.49 14.08 13.98
N THR A 91 4.54 15.08 14.87
CA THR A 91 4.82 16.48 14.53
C THR A 91 6.30 16.84 14.70
N CYS A 92 7.21 15.86 14.69
CA CYS A 92 8.67 16.08 14.66
C CYS A 92 9.24 16.09 13.23
N ASP A 93 8.38 16.30 12.23
CA ASP A 93 8.72 16.42 10.80
C ASP A 93 9.35 15.18 10.13
N CYS A 94 9.48 14.05 10.85
CA CYS A 94 9.99 12.79 10.27
C CYS A 94 9.02 12.08 9.30
N GLY A 95 7.75 12.51 9.25
CA GLY A 95 6.71 11.94 8.39
C GLY A 95 6.16 10.57 8.82
N TYR A 96 6.67 9.95 9.88
CA TYR A 96 6.09 8.72 10.44
C TYR A 96 4.77 8.97 11.20
N THR A 97 3.96 7.93 11.35
CA THR A 97 2.85 7.94 12.33
C THR A 97 3.39 7.97 13.76
N LEU A 98 2.55 8.21 14.77
CA LEU A 98 2.99 8.15 16.16
C LEU A 98 3.57 6.77 16.50
N ALA A 99 2.89 5.70 16.12
CA ALA A 99 3.37 4.33 16.29
C ALA A 99 4.67 4.09 15.51
N GLY A 100 4.71 4.47 14.23
CA GLY A 100 5.89 4.34 13.38
C GLY A 100 7.09 5.12 13.92
N CYS A 101 6.87 6.33 14.42
CA CYS A 101 7.91 7.18 14.98
C CYS A 101 8.51 6.54 16.23
N ARG A 102 7.70 6.00 17.16
CA ARG A 102 8.24 5.29 18.34
C ARG A 102 9.03 4.04 17.98
N ASN A 103 8.63 3.35 16.92
CA ASN A 103 9.30 2.13 16.47
C ASN A 103 10.60 2.43 15.72
N PHE A 104 10.63 3.47 14.91
CA PHE A 104 11.81 3.91 14.15
C PHE A 104 12.82 4.69 15.01
N ASP A 105 12.31 5.59 15.86
CA ASP A 105 13.09 6.43 16.77
C ASP A 105 12.40 6.53 18.14
N ALA A 106 12.74 5.58 19.01
CA ALA A 106 12.25 5.55 20.39
C ALA A 106 12.79 6.71 21.25
N SER A 107 13.79 7.47 20.78
CA SER A 107 14.33 8.64 21.49
C SER A 107 13.61 9.94 21.16
N CYS A 108 12.72 9.94 20.16
CA CYS A 108 11.99 11.14 19.76
C CYS A 108 11.15 11.74 20.91
N GLU A 109 11.55 12.93 21.35
CA GLU A 109 10.95 13.67 22.48
C GLU A 109 9.52 14.15 22.20
N THR A 110 9.13 14.30 20.92
CA THR A 110 7.77 14.70 20.52
C THR A 110 6.79 13.53 20.55
N SER A 111 7.23 12.35 20.09
CA SER A 111 6.36 11.18 19.97
C SER A 111 6.09 10.53 21.32
N ALA A 112 7.07 10.51 22.23
CA ALA A 112 6.93 9.92 23.56
C ALA A 112 5.71 10.45 24.35
N PRO A 113 5.59 11.77 24.64
CA PRO A 113 4.45 12.31 25.38
C PRO A 113 3.14 12.19 24.59
N SER A 114 3.18 12.30 23.26
CA SER A 114 1.99 12.17 22.41
C SER A 114 1.37 10.77 22.51
N VAL A 115 2.21 9.73 22.50
CA VAL A 115 1.78 8.34 22.64
C VAL A 115 1.32 8.04 24.05
N ALA A 116 2.02 8.53 25.07
CA ALA A 116 1.61 8.38 26.47
C ALA A 116 0.22 8.98 26.72
N ALA A 117 -0.03 10.21 26.24
CA ALA A 117 -1.33 10.87 26.38
C ALA A 117 -2.47 10.11 25.66
N LEU A 118 -2.20 9.59 24.45
CA LEU A 118 -3.15 8.76 23.73
C LEU A 118 -3.45 7.45 24.50
N TYR A 119 -2.41 6.79 25.00
CA TYR A 119 -2.53 5.58 25.79
C TYR A 119 -3.37 5.81 27.05
N ASP A 120 -3.09 6.86 27.82
CA ASP A 120 -3.86 7.19 29.01
C ASP A 120 -5.31 7.52 28.71
N SER A 121 -5.59 8.23 27.61
CA SER A 121 -6.96 8.54 27.18
C SER A 121 -7.77 7.29 26.84
N VAL A 122 -7.14 6.32 26.18
CA VAL A 122 -7.74 5.02 25.87
C VAL A 122 -7.92 4.19 27.14
N ARG A 123 -6.90 4.16 28.01
CA ARG A 123 -6.92 3.43 29.29
C ARG A 123 -8.05 3.92 30.20
N ALA A 124 -8.19 5.25 30.34
CA ALA A 124 -9.24 5.91 31.10
C ALA A 124 -10.63 5.77 30.45
N GLY A 125 -10.71 5.33 29.19
CA GLY A 125 -11.97 5.15 28.48
C GLY A 125 -12.58 6.44 27.94
N PHE A 126 -11.78 7.51 27.80
CA PHE A 126 -12.20 8.72 27.08
C PHE A 126 -12.27 8.48 25.56
N ILE A 127 -11.40 7.60 25.05
CA ILE A 127 -11.43 7.14 23.66
C ILE A 127 -11.77 5.65 23.65
N ARG A 128 -12.96 5.33 23.17
CA ARG A 128 -13.51 3.95 23.20
C ARG A 128 -13.78 3.35 21.83
N ILE A 129 -13.86 4.21 20.82
CA ILE A 129 -14.24 3.84 19.46
C ILE A 129 -13.29 4.57 18.52
N ALA A 130 -12.94 3.92 17.41
CA ALA A 130 -12.02 4.44 16.40
C ALA A 130 -12.74 4.56 15.04
N ASP A 131 -14.00 4.99 15.05
CA ASP A 131 -14.79 5.17 13.83
C ASP A 131 -14.16 6.23 12.93
N GLY A 132 -14.07 5.94 11.63
CA GLY A 132 -13.40 6.81 10.66
C GLY A 132 -11.86 6.87 10.80
N VAL A 133 -11.28 6.18 11.79
CA VAL A 133 -9.83 6.04 11.90
C VAL A 133 -9.36 4.92 10.98
N ARG A 134 -8.10 4.97 10.55
CA ARG A 134 -7.46 3.90 9.77
C ARG A 134 -7.73 2.51 10.38
N GLU A 135 -8.10 1.56 9.54
CA GLU A 135 -8.27 0.16 9.92
C GLU A 135 -6.94 -0.60 9.90
N ARG A 136 -6.82 -1.62 10.75
CA ARG A 136 -5.68 -2.54 10.71
C ARG A 136 -5.71 -3.30 9.37
N PRO A 137 -4.61 -3.31 8.60
CA PRO A 137 -4.50 -4.15 7.42
C PRO A 137 -4.70 -5.64 7.75
N ALA A 138 -5.34 -6.40 6.86
CA ALA A 138 -5.41 -7.84 7.02
C ALA A 138 -4.00 -8.42 7.15
N ARG A 139 -3.74 -9.24 8.17
CA ARG A 139 -2.47 -9.96 8.26
C ARG A 139 -2.44 -10.96 7.10
N GLY A 140 -1.56 -10.74 6.14
CA GLY A 140 -1.33 -11.72 5.07
C GLY A 140 -0.96 -13.05 5.71
N GLY A 141 -1.68 -14.11 5.33
CA GLY A 141 -1.39 -15.49 5.74
C GLY A 141 -0.17 -16.06 5.01
#